data_AF-A0ABD3QPH2-F1
#
_entry.id   AF-A0ABD3QPH2-F1
#
_cell.length_a   1.000
_cell.length_b   1.000
_cell.length_c   1.000
_cell.angle_alpha   90.00
_cell.angle_beta   90.00
_cell.angle_gamma   90.00
#
_symmetry.space_group_name_H-M   'P 1'
#
loop_
_entity.id
_entity.type
_entity.pdbx_description
1 polymer ?
#
loop_
_entity_poly.entity_id
_entity_poly.type
_entity_poly.pdbx_seq_one_letter_code
_entity_poly.pdbx_strand_id
1 'polypeptide(L)'
;MKPFPTATATTTTKSLSTAFIKRARSTSALQADANVKLQAFRQVVHARKSTKKFEPNRIVPDGVWRDILGMTLTSPSGFNLQPTHILLLRSSPIKSTLSKHAMLGVGNQYRTVDASGIAVFCTDLEPSKRIDRVYELEREGGVREEGYMAVLRVAATFLTGEANTHGPTWGGGSSAHLSTFFKQSFTKAMSPVQPMPSMENVESWSYKNAGIMAQMYTMAATAHGLSTCIMEGFDSRRAKEILRIPDRYGVPLMVATGYEFGSPAVIHEDVPEDDNDLLDAASQHRRTPRLDMNEVFFGESFGEPLDFLMESNLQFEKKAVA
;
A
#
# COMPACT_ATOMS: atom_id res chain seq x y z
N MET A 1 -24.72 -19.93 -1.83
CA MET A 1 -23.43 -19.38 -2.32
C MET A 1 -23.15 -19.93 -3.70
N LYS A 2 -23.03 -19.09 -4.72
CA LYS A 2 -22.58 -19.52 -6.06
C LYS A 2 -21.11 -19.09 -6.26
N PRO A 3 -20.25 -19.97 -6.82
CA PRO A 3 -18.85 -19.66 -7.08
C PRO A 3 -18.67 -18.62 -8.20
N PHE A 4 -17.49 -18.00 -8.24
CA PHE A 4 -17.05 -17.10 -9.30
C PHE A 4 -17.03 -17.82 -10.67
N PRO A 5 -17.60 -17.25 -11.76
CA PRO A 5 -17.65 -17.93 -13.06
C PRO A 5 -16.27 -17.99 -13.74
N THR A 6 -15.94 -19.14 -14.34
CA THR A 6 -14.80 -19.30 -15.25
C THR A 6 -15.28 -19.24 -16.70
N ALA A 7 -14.74 -18.31 -17.49
CA ALA A 7 -15.09 -18.15 -18.90
C ALA A 7 -14.34 -19.17 -19.77
N THR A 8 -15.06 -19.90 -20.62
CA THR A 8 -14.50 -20.74 -21.70
C THR A 8 -14.77 -20.07 -23.04
N ALA A 9 -13.72 -19.77 -23.80
CA ALA A 9 -13.81 -19.18 -25.13
C ALA A 9 -13.58 -20.25 -26.20
N THR A 10 -14.48 -20.32 -27.18
CA THR A 10 -14.39 -21.21 -28.34
C THR A 10 -13.89 -20.39 -29.54
N THR A 11 -12.76 -20.77 -30.13
CA THR A 11 -12.13 -20.01 -31.24
C THR A 11 -12.37 -20.71 -32.57
N THR A 12 -12.99 -20.02 -33.53
CA THR A 12 -13.06 -20.42 -34.94
C THR A 12 -11.98 -19.70 -35.73
N THR A 13 -11.13 -20.44 -36.46
CA THR A 13 -10.00 -19.91 -37.23
C THR A 13 -10.43 -19.44 -38.63
N LYS A 14 -10.13 -18.18 -38.98
CA LYS A 14 -10.10 -17.70 -40.37
C LYS A 14 -8.71 -17.14 -40.70
N SER A 15 -8.24 -17.46 -41.89
CA SER A 15 -6.93 -17.10 -42.47
C SER A 15 -6.68 -15.59 -42.45
N LEU A 16 -5.55 -15.17 -41.87
CA LEU A 16 -5.19 -13.77 -41.62
C LEU A 16 -4.14 -13.22 -42.60
N SER A 17 -4.33 -11.97 -43.05
CA SER A 17 -3.43 -11.26 -43.97
C SER A 17 -2.15 -10.73 -43.30
N THR A 18 -1.16 -10.34 -44.09
CA THR A 18 0.21 -9.95 -43.65
C THR A 18 0.25 -8.79 -42.64
N ALA A 19 -0.73 -7.87 -42.67
CA ALA A 19 -0.87 -6.79 -41.67
C ALA A 19 -1.35 -7.32 -40.30
N PHE A 20 -2.21 -8.35 -40.30
CA PHE A 20 -2.56 -9.08 -39.09
C PHE A 20 -1.38 -9.87 -38.54
N ILE A 21 -0.50 -10.43 -39.38
CA ILE A 21 0.70 -11.15 -38.92
C ILE A 21 1.66 -10.21 -38.17
N LYS A 22 1.84 -8.96 -38.64
CA LYS A 22 2.69 -7.97 -37.97
C LYS A 22 2.09 -7.47 -36.65
N ARG A 23 0.77 -7.25 -36.60
CA ARG A 23 0.03 -6.92 -35.37
C ARG A 23 -0.01 -8.09 -34.38
N ALA A 24 -0.23 -9.31 -34.85
CA ALA A 24 -0.22 -10.54 -34.05
C ALA A 24 1.16 -10.85 -33.49
N ARG A 25 2.26 -10.60 -34.22
CA ARG A 25 3.64 -10.71 -33.69
C ARG A 25 3.94 -9.66 -32.62
N SER A 26 3.40 -8.44 -32.77
CA SER A 26 3.51 -7.40 -31.74
C SER A 26 2.67 -7.76 -30.50
N THR A 27 1.49 -8.33 -30.68
CA THR A 27 0.64 -8.82 -29.57
C THR A 27 1.28 -10.01 -28.87
N SER A 28 1.88 -10.97 -29.60
CA SER A 28 2.53 -12.14 -29.00
C SER A 28 3.78 -11.78 -28.20
N ALA A 29 4.58 -10.82 -28.67
CA ALA A 29 5.76 -10.34 -27.94
C ALA A 29 5.38 -9.54 -26.69
N LEU A 30 4.37 -8.66 -26.78
CA LEU A 30 3.82 -7.95 -25.62
C LEU A 30 3.22 -8.90 -24.59
N GLN A 31 2.57 -9.97 -25.06
CA GLN A 31 1.96 -10.98 -24.20
C GLN A 31 3.01 -11.90 -23.54
N ALA A 32 4.11 -12.20 -24.24
CA ALA A 32 5.25 -12.90 -23.67
C ALA A 32 5.93 -12.06 -22.56
N ASP A 33 6.20 -10.78 -22.82
CA ASP A 33 6.76 -9.84 -21.82
C ASP A 33 5.83 -9.68 -20.60
N ALA A 34 4.51 -9.57 -20.83
CA ALA A 34 3.53 -9.54 -19.75
C ALA A 34 3.52 -10.83 -18.92
N ASN A 35 3.67 -12.00 -19.55
CA ASN A 35 3.73 -13.28 -18.85
C ASN A 35 4.98 -13.38 -17.97
N VAL A 36 6.15 -12.96 -18.46
CA VAL A 36 7.39 -12.95 -17.67
C VAL A 36 7.23 -12.06 -16.43
N LYS A 37 6.72 -10.83 -16.61
CA LYS A 37 6.47 -9.90 -15.50
C LYS A 37 5.47 -10.46 -14.49
N LEU A 38 4.41 -11.10 -14.98
CA LEU A 38 3.38 -11.71 -14.14
C LEU A 38 3.96 -12.86 -13.30
N GLN A 39 4.79 -13.72 -13.88
CA GLN A 39 5.41 -14.82 -13.13
C GLN A 39 6.42 -14.32 -12.11
N ALA A 40 7.30 -13.39 -12.49
CA ALA A 40 8.22 -12.76 -11.55
C ALA A 40 7.47 -12.12 -10.37
N PHE A 41 6.39 -11.40 -10.64
CA PHE A 41 5.57 -10.80 -9.59
C PHE A 41 4.91 -11.84 -8.68
N ARG A 42 4.36 -12.93 -9.23
CA ARG A 42 3.79 -14.04 -8.44
C ARG A 42 4.84 -14.66 -7.53
N GLN A 43 6.04 -14.90 -8.02
CA GLN A 43 7.14 -15.43 -7.21
C GLN A 43 7.44 -14.52 -6.01
N VAL A 44 7.55 -13.21 -6.22
CA VAL A 44 7.77 -12.23 -5.13
C VAL A 44 6.61 -12.25 -4.11
N VAL A 45 5.37 -12.22 -4.58
CA VAL A 45 4.17 -12.24 -3.72
C VAL A 45 4.14 -13.51 -2.86
N HIS A 46 4.47 -14.66 -3.45
CA HIS A 46 4.42 -15.96 -2.79
C HIS A 46 5.64 -16.26 -1.92
N ALA A 47 6.80 -15.66 -2.21
CA ALA A 47 8.00 -15.76 -1.39
C ALA A 47 7.88 -14.93 -0.10
N ARG A 48 7.12 -13.83 -0.12
CA ARG A 48 7.00 -12.92 1.01
C ARG A 48 6.37 -13.58 2.23
N LYS A 49 7.12 -13.60 3.34
CA LYS A 49 6.68 -14.05 4.67
C LYS A 49 7.24 -13.12 5.75
N SER A 50 6.59 -13.12 6.93
CA SER A 50 7.08 -12.35 8.07
C SER A 50 8.21 -13.10 8.78
N THR A 51 9.43 -12.63 8.59
CA THR A 51 10.64 -13.27 9.10
C THR A 51 10.78 -13.12 10.60
N LYS A 52 11.13 -14.21 11.28
CA LYS A 52 11.15 -14.24 12.75
C LYS A 52 12.55 -14.04 13.33
N LYS A 53 13.59 -14.44 12.61
CA LYS A 53 15.01 -14.33 13.01
C LYS A 53 15.83 -13.89 11.80
N PHE A 54 16.79 -13.01 12.01
CA PHE A 54 17.67 -12.49 10.98
C PHE A 54 19.11 -12.92 11.24
N GLU A 55 19.93 -13.00 10.20
CA GLU A 55 21.37 -13.21 10.35
C GLU A 55 22.03 -11.95 10.92
N PRO A 56 22.58 -12.01 12.14
CA PRO A 56 23.23 -10.86 12.74
C PRO A 56 24.49 -10.49 11.96
N ASN A 57 24.80 -9.19 11.90
CA ASN A 57 25.98 -8.62 11.24
C ASN A 57 26.06 -8.78 9.72
N ARG A 58 25.10 -9.45 9.06
CA ARG A 58 25.09 -9.53 7.60
C ARG A 58 24.67 -8.19 7.00
N ILE A 59 25.50 -7.68 6.10
CA ILE A 59 25.34 -6.35 5.50
C ILE A 59 24.53 -6.47 4.20
N VAL A 60 23.54 -5.59 4.06
CA VAL A 60 22.88 -5.34 2.77
C VAL A 60 23.63 -4.19 2.08
N PRO A 61 24.08 -4.37 0.82
CA PRO A 61 24.82 -3.34 0.08
C PRO A 61 24.03 -2.04 -0.10
N ASP A 62 24.72 -0.90 -0.16
CA ASP A 62 24.10 0.42 -0.32
C ASP A 62 23.32 0.57 -1.63
N GLY A 63 23.79 -0.07 -2.71
CA GLY A 63 23.09 -0.10 -3.99
C GLY A 63 21.70 -0.77 -3.88
N VAL A 64 21.61 -1.87 -3.13
CA VAL A 64 20.37 -2.59 -2.88
C VAL A 64 19.40 -1.73 -2.07
N TRP A 65 19.87 -1.06 -1.01
CA TRP A 65 19.03 -0.13 -0.25
C TRP A 65 18.50 1.01 -1.11
N ARG A 66 19.36 1.62 -1.94
CA ARG A 66 18.98 2.72 -2.82
C ARG A 66 17.89 2.29 -3.80
N ASP A 67 18.02 1.10 -4.39
CA ASP A 67 17.05 0.58 -5.34
C ASP A 67 15.71 0.23 -4.68
N ILE A 68 15.74 -0.43 -3.51
CA ILE A 68 14.53 -0.70 -2.71
C ILE A 68 13.80 0.61 -2.37
N LEU A 69 14.52 1.62 -1.89
CA LEU A 69 13.93 2.91 -1.54
C LEU A 69 13.43 3.67 -2.78
N GLY A 70 14.13 3.55 -3.91
CA GLY A 70 13.70 4.11 -5.20
C GLY A 70 12.38 3.50 -5.68
N MET A 71 12.26 2.17 -5.67
CA MET A 71 11.00 1.49 -5.95
C MET A 71 9.90 1.87 -4.96
N THR A 72 10.23 1.96 -3.67
CA THR A 72 9.29 2.35 -2.60
C THR A 72 8.70 3.74 -2.85
N LEU A 73 9.51 4.69 -3.33
CA LEU A 73 9.07 6.06 -3.61
C LEU A 73 7.98 6.16 -4.69
N THR A 74 7.88 5.15 -5.56
CA THR A 74 6.82 5.08 -6.60
C THR A 74 5.43 4.72 -6.05
N SER A 75 5.34 4.41 -4.75
CA SER A 75 4.07 4.10 -4.09
C SER A 75 3.04 5.22 -4.30
N PRO A 76 1.79 4.90 -4.70
CA PRO A 76 0.75 5.90 -4.81
C PRO A 76 0.36 6.45 -3.42
N SER A 77 -0.21 7.65 -3.40
CA SER A 77 -0.76 8.27 -2.20
C SER A 77 -1.96 9.15 -2.54
N GLY A 78 -2.86 9.33 -1.58
CA GLY A 78 -4.02 10.20 -1.75
C GLY A 78 -3.61 11.63 -2.12
N PHE A 79 -4.24 12.19 -3.15
CA PHE A 79 -3.89 13.51 -3.72
C PHE A 79 -2.42 13.66 -4.14
N ASN A 80 -1.67 12.55 -4.26
CA ASN A 80 -0.23 12.55 -4.46
C ASN A 80 0.58 13.31 -3.37
N LEU A 81 0.00 13.45 -2.17
CA LEU A 81 0.61 14.20 -1.05
C LEU A 81 1.77 13.48 -0.40
N GLN A 82 2.05 12.23 -0.77
CA GLN A 82 3.24 11.47 -0.38
C GLN A 82 3.57 11.62 1.13
N PRO A 83 2.61 11.41 2.05
CA PRO A 83 2.72 11.89 3.42
C PRO A 83 3.73 11.10 4.28
N THR A 84 4.51 10.19 3.70
CA THR A 84 5.35 9.26 4.44
C THR A 84 6.83 9.54 4.19
N HIS A 85 7.60 9.58 5.27
CA HIS A 85 9.06 9.55 5.25
C HIS A 85 9.55 8.22 5.79
N ILE A 86 10.74 7.79 5.38
CA ILE A 86 11.38 6.57 5.89
C ILE A 86 12.71 6.94 6.52
N LEU A 87 12.86 6.61 7.80
CA LEU A 87 14.15 6.66 8.49
C LEU A 87 14.77 5.26 8.49
N LEU A 88 15.86 5.06 7.74
CA LEU A 88 16.53 3.77 7.63
C LEU A 88 17.65 3.64 8.67
N LEU A 89 17.40 2.88 9.74
CA LEU A 89 18.36 2.64 10.81
C LEU A 89 19.23 1.43 10.49
N ARG A 90 20.55 1.62 10.38
CA ARG A 90 21.50 0.54 10.05
C ARG A 90 22.57 0.31 11.10
N SER A 91 22.93 1.33 11.89
CA SER A 91 24.00 1.20 12.87
C SER A 91 23.57 0.34 14.06
N SER A 92 24.47 -0.49 14.56
CA SER A 92 24.21 -1.36 15.71
C SER A 92 23.81 -0.59 16.99
N PRO A 93 24.45 0.56 17.33
CA PRO A 93 24.08 1.30 18.54
C PRO A 93 22.63 1.78 18.55
N ILE A 94 22.15 2.41 17.47
CA ILE A 94 20.77 2.94 17.45
C ILE A 94 19.73 1.82 17.43
N LYS A 95 20.00 0.72 16.71
CA LYS A 95 19.12 -0.45 16.70
C LYS A 95 19.04 -1.10 18.08
N SER A 96 20.16 -1.19 18.80
CA SER A 96 20.21 -1.72 20.16
C SER A 96 19.45 -0.85 21.15
N THR A 97 19.62 0.47 21.07
CA THR A 97 18.87 1.44 21.89
C THR A 97 17.37 1.33 21.61
N LEU A 98 16.97 1.35 20.33
CA LEU A 98 15.56 1.23 19.95
C LEU A 98 14.95 -0.10 20.42
N SER A 99 15.65 -1.21 20.21
CA SER A 99 15.24 -2.54 20.65
C SER A 99 14.97 -2.57 22.16
N LYS A 100 15.94 -2.14 22.98
CA LYS A 100 15.85 -2.22 24.44
C LYS A 100 14.80 -1.28 25.02
N HIS A 101 14.61 -0.11 24.41
CA HIS A 101 13.86 0.99 25.04
C HIS A 101 12.52 1.29 24.39
N ALA A 102 12.23 0.82 23.19
CA ALA A 102 10.96 1.09 22.52
C ALA A 102 10.24 -0.19 22.05
N MET A 103 10.95 -1.26 21.69
CA MET A 103 10.28 -2.44 21.12
C MET A 103 9.58 -3.27 22.20
N LEU A 104 8.33 -3.65 21.90
CA LEU A 104 7.51 -4.49 22.78
C LEU A 104 7.64 -5.96 22.37
N GLY A 105 7.87 -6.81 23.38
CA GLY A 105 8.00 -8.25 23.20
C GLY A 105 9.38 -8.68 22.67
N VAL A 106 9.87 -9.77 23.24
CA VAL A 106 11.20 -10.34 22.97
C VAL A 106 11.43 -10.61 21.47
N GLY A 107 10.38 -11.02 20.75
CA GLY A 107 10.48 -11.26 19.31
C GLY A 107 10.79 -10.02 18.48
N ASN A 108 10.19 -8.86 18.79
CA ASN A 108 10.48 -7.62 18.08
C ASN A 108 11.85 -7.06 18.48
N GLN A 109 12.26 -7.27 19.73
CA GLN A 109 13.58 -6.86 20.21
C GLN A 109 14.71 -7.54 19.44
N TYR A 110 14.68 -8.88 19.30
CA TYR A 110 15.69 -9.61 18.53
C TYR A 110 15.69 -9.24 17.05
N ARG A 111 14.50 -9.15 16.42
CA ARG A 111 14.39 -8.70 15.02
C ARG A 111 15.00 -7.33 14.80
N THR A 112 14.83 -6.43 15.75
CA THR A 112 15.34 -5.06 15.65
C THR A 112 16.87 -5.02 15.73
N VAL A 113 17.48 -5.83 16.59
CA VAL A 113 18.95 -5.88 16.74
C VAL A 113 19.59 -6.62 15.56
N ASP A 114 19.05 -7.80 15.21
CA ASP A 114 19.69 -8.73 14.28
C ASP A 114 19.51 -8.33 12.81
N ALA A 115 18.41 -7.68 12.43
CA ALA A 115 18.15 -7.29 11.05
C ALA A 115 19.20 -6.31 10.51
N SER A 116 19.53 -6.40 9.22
CA SER A 116 20.50 -5.51 8.57
C SER A 116 20.09 -4.03 8.60
N GLY A 117 18.78 -3.75 8.58
CA GLY A 117 18.26 -2.41 8.73
C GLY A 117 16.80 -2.38 9.21
N ILE A 118 16.41 -1.28 9.86
CA ILE A 118 15.04 -1.00 10.30
C ILE A 118 14.54 0.23 9.55
N ALA A 119 13.55 0.06 8.68
CA ALA A 119 12.85 1.17 8.04
C ALA A 119 11.71 1.63 8.97
N VAL A 120 11.85 2.82 9.54
CA VAL A 120 10.82 3.45 10.38
C VAL A 120 9.97 4.36 9.50
N PHE A 121 8.67 4.09 9.42
CA PHE A 121 7.75 4.84 8.58
C PHE A 121 7.17 5.99 9.40
N CYS A 122 7.54 7.23 9.04
CA CYS A 122 7.13 8.46 9.72
C CYS A 122 6.07 9.16 8.86
N THR A 123 4.82 9.18 9.32
CA THR A 123 3.69 9.74 8.58
C THR A 123 3.36 11.16 9.02
N ASP A 124 3.26 12.06 8.07
CA ASP A 124 2.89 13.46 8.26
C ASP A 124 1.44 13.58 8.71
N LEU A 125 1.22 14.17 9.88
CA LEU A 125 -0.11 14.47 10.43
C LEU A 125 -0.59 15.88 10.07
N GLU A 126 0.19 16.61 9.26
CA GLU A 126 -0.16 17.91 8.68
C GLU A 126 0.11 17.90 7.16
N PRO A 127 -0.50 16.98 6.39
CA PRO A 127 -0.17 16.76 4.97
C PRO A 127 -0.47 17.97 4.08
N SER A 128 -1.33 18.90 4.48
CA SER A 128 -1.65 20.12 3.73
C SER A 128 -0.42 21.00 3.49
N LYS A 129 0.55 20.96 4.40
CA LYS A 129 1.83 21.67 4.25
C LYS A 129 2.64 21.19 3.04
N ARG A 130 2.32 20.03 2.44
CA ARG A 130 2.99 19.53 1.23
C ARG A 130 2.28 19.89 -0.07
N ILE A 131 1.06 20.45 -0.01
CA ILE A 131 0.25 20.76 -1.21
C ILE A 131 1.04 21.64 -2.18
N ASP A 132 1.66 22.72 -1.69
CA ASP A 132 2.37 23.67 -2.55
C ASP A 132 3.58 23.01 -3.24
N ARG A 133 4.28 22.10 -2.55
CA ARG A 133 5.41 21.38 -3.13
C ARG A 133 4.97 20.35 -4.19
N VAL A 134 3.90 19.61 -3.91
CA VAL A 134 3.35 18.63 -4.87
C VAL A 134 2.84 19.34 -6.11
N TYR A 135 2.24 20.52 -5.93
CA TYR A 135 1.83 21.36 -7.04
C TYR A 135 2.98 21.73 -7.96
N GLU A 136 4.08 22.26 -7.40
CA GLU A 136 5.24 22.62 -8.19
C GLU A 136 5.74 21.44 -9.02
N LEU A 137 5.82 20.25 -8.41
CA LEU A 137 6.22 19.02 -9.08
C LEU A 137 5.26 18.62 -10.22
N GLU A 138 3.95 18.69 -9.99
CA GLU A 138 2.95 18.35 -11.01
C GLU A 138 2.92 19.36 -12.16
N ARG A 139 3.14 20.64 -11.86
CA ARG A 139 3.26 21.71 -12.85
C ARG A 139 4.51 21.53 -13.70
N GLU A 140 5.66 21.29 -13.08
CA GLU A 140 6.94 21.02 -13.77
C GLU A 140 6.86 19.76 -14.64
N GLY A 141 6.10 18.74 -14.18
CA GLY A 141 5.86 17.51 -14.93
C GLY A 141 4.81 17.62 -16.04
N GLY A 142 4.13 18.77 -16.20
CA GLY A 142 3.09 18.97 -17.20
C GLY A 142 1.81 18.14 -16.98
N VAL A 143 1.53 17.75 -15.73
CA VAL A 143 0.50 16.75 -15.41
C VAL A 143 -0.91 17.35 -15.19
N ARG A 144 -1.05 18.67 -14.96
CA ARG A 144 -2.36 19.27 -14.59
C ARG A 144 -2.65 20.66 -15.17
N GLU A 145 -3.95 20.94 -15.32
CA GLU A 145 -4.52 22.25 -15.68
C GLU A 145 -4.57 23.23 -14.49
N GLU A 146 -4.38 24.52 -14.77
CA GLU A 146 -4.15 25.60 -13.81
C GLU A 146 -5.34 25.85 -12.84
N GLY A 147 -6.58 25.55 -13.26
CA GLY A 147 -7.81 25.81 -12.49
C GLY A 147 -8.10 24.79 -11.35
N TYR A 148 -7.48 23.61 -11.39
CA TYR A 148 -7.70 22.56 -10.38
C TYR A 148 -7.13 22.93 -9.00
N MET A 149 -6.31 23.98 -8.93
CA MET A 149 -5.50 24.32 -7.77
C MET A 149 -6.25 24.89 -6.57
N ALA A 150 -7.18 25.81 -6.81
CA ALA A 150 -8.04 26.34 -5.75
C ALA A 150 -8.91 25.21 -5.14
N VAL A 151 -9.32 24.26 -5.98
CA VAL A 151 -10.12 23.10 -5.58
C VAL A 151 -9.28 22.08 -4.81
N LEU A 152 -8.04 21.80 -5.24
CA LEU A 152 -7.18 20.81 -4.61
C LEU A 152 -6.86 21.17 -3.16
N ARG A 153 -6.53 22.43 -2.86
CA ARG A 153 -6.22 22.84 -1.48
C ARG A 153 -7.42 22.66 -0.56
N VAL A 154 -8.60 23.09 -1.01
CA VAL A 154 -9.84 22.95 -0.22
C VAL A 154 -10.25 21.48 -0.07
N ALA A 155 -10.23 20.71 -1.16
CA ALA A 155 -10.61 19.30 -1.17
C ALA A 155 -9.64 18.44 -0.36
N ALA A 156 -8.33 18.65 -0.51
CA ALA A 156 -7.31 17.90 0.22
C ALA A 156 -7.43 18.16 1.72
N THR A 157 -7.40 19.41 2.19
CA THR A 157 -7.49 19.71 3.63
C THR A 157 -8.80 19.22 4.26
N PHE A 158 -9.91 19.22 3.49
CA PHE A 158 -11.19 18.70 3.96
C PHE A 158 -11.20 17.15 4.04
N LEU A 159 -10.73 16.46 3.00
CA LEU A 159 -10.80 15.00 2.88
C LEU A 159 -9.66 14.28 3.61
N THR A 160 -8.52 14.93 3.83
CA THR A 160 -7.46 14.41 4.71
C THR A 160 -7.83 14.51 6.19
N GLY A 161 -8.88 15.25 6.55
CA GLY A 161 -9.27 15.44 7.95
C GLY A 161 -8.46 16.48 8.71
N GLU A 162 -7.51 17.17 8.05
CA GLU A 162 -6.67 18.19 8.70
C GLU A 162 -7.46 19.46 9.04
N ALA A 163 -8.50 19.78 8.28
CA ALA A 163 -9.48 20.82 8.64
C ALA A 163 -10.17 20.57 10.00
N ASN A 164 -10.10 19.34 10.51
CA ASN A 164 -10.71 18.92 11.78
C ASN A 164 -9.73 18.92 12.96
N THR A 165 -8.43 19.08 12.69
CA THR A 165 -7.35 19.15 13.68
C THR A 165 -6.73 20.55 13.73
N HIS A 166 -6.35 21.13 12.58
CA HIS A 166 -5.84 22.49 12.43
C HIS A 166 -6.43 23.15 11.17
N GLY A 167 -7.67 23.66 11.27
CA GLY A 167 -8.30 24.42 10.19
C GLY A 167 -7.69 25.82 10.02
N PRO A 168 -7.83 26.46 8.84
CA PRO A 168 -7.36 27.82 8.64
C PRO A 168 -8.14 28.77 9.57
N THR A 169 -7.38 29.48 10.39
CA THR A 169 -7.81 30.61 11.22
C THR A 169 -8.31 31.75 10.34
N TRP A 170 -9.54 31.65 9.84
CA TRP A 170 -10.34 32.82 9.51
C TRP A 170 -11.39 33.01 10.60
N GLY A 171 -10.99 33.69 11.68
CA GLY A 171 -11.79 33.94 12.88
C GLY A 171 -11.42 33.01 14.04
N GLY A 172 -10.72 33.54 15.05
CA GLY A 172 -10.06 32.76 16.10
C GLY A 172 -10.96 31.89 17.00
N GLY A 173 -10.32 30.96 17.70
CA GLY A 173 -10.89 30.32 18.89
C GLY A 173 -10.87 28.79 18.87
N SER A 174 -11.03 28.21 20.07
CA SER A 174 -11.14 26.81 20.48
C SER A 174 -12.26 25.98 19.81
N SER A 175 -12.65 26.36 18.60
CA SER A 175 -13.89 25.98 17.89
C SER A 175 -13.71 24.85 16.87
N ALA A 176 -12.49 24.36 16.63
CA ALA A 176 -12.19 23.36 15.60
C ALA A 176 -12.96 22.04 15.83
N HIS A 177 -12.99 21.55 17.06
CA HIS A 177 -13.74 20.34 17.43
C HIS A 177 -15.27 20.53 17.31
N LEU A 178 -15.79 21.69 17.72
CA LEU A 178 -17.22 21.99 17.62
C LEU A 178 -17.66 22.13 16.15
N SER A 179 -16.86 22.80 15.32
CA SER A 179 -17.13 22.92 13.87
C SER A 179 -17.05 21.58 13.14
N THR A 180 -16.16 20.68 13.58
CA THR A 180 -16.05 19.31 13.04
C THR A 180 -17.32 18.52 13.34
N PHE A 181 -17.80 18.57 14.58
CA PHE A 181 -19.05 17.91 14.99
C PHE A 181 -20.26 18.43 14.19
N PHE A 182 -20.36 19.75 13.99
CA PHE A 182 -21.41 20.35 13.15
C PHE A 182 -21.32 19.92 11.69
N LYS A 183 -20.10 19.87 11.11
CA LYS A 183 -19.88 19.39 9.73
C LYS A 183 -20.23 17.90 9.57
N GLN A 184 -19.87 17.05 10.54
CA GLN A 184 -20.26 15.63 10.53
C GLN A 184 -21.77 15.46 10.65
N SER A 185 -22.41 16.26 11.51
CA SER A 185 -23.86 16.23 11.67
C SER A 185 -24.58 16.69 10.39
N PHE A 186 -24.08 17.75 9.75
CA PHE A 186 -24.63 18.27 8.49
C PHE A 186 -24.43 17.28 7.32
N THR A 187 -23.23 16.74 7.14
CA THR A 187 -22.94 15.74 6.10
C THR A 187 -23.81 14.49 6.28
N LYS A 188 -23.99 14.02 7.51
CA LYS A 188 -24.89 12.90 7.81
C LYS A 188 -26.36 13.23 7.52
N ALA A 189 -26.82 14.44 7.84
CA ALA A 189 -28.18 14.88 7.57
C ALA A 189 -28.47 15.05 6.07
N MET A 190 -27.48 15.46 5.28
CA MET A 190 -27.60 15.65 3.83
C MET A 190 -27.36 14.37 3.03
N SER A 191 -26.68 13.36 3.59
CA SER A 191 -26.35 12.09 2.92
C SER A 191 -27.55 11.34 2.31
N PRO A 192 -28.78 11.39 2.88
CA PRO A 192 -29.96 10.79 2.24
C PRO A 192 -30.43 11.50 0.96
N VAL A 193 -30.07 12.77 0.79
CA VAL A 193 -30.54 13.62 -0.32
C VAL A 193 -29.49 13.70 -1.44
N GLN A 194 -28.20 13.70 -1.09
CA GLN A 194 -27.11 13.75 -2.04
C GLN A 194 -25.85 13.06 -1.49
N PRO A 195 -24.95 12.58 -2.36
CA PRO A 195 -23.66 12.05 -1.92
C PRO A 195 -22.89 13.10 -1.11
N MET A 196 -22.43 12.70 0.08
CA MET A 196 -21.65 13.57 0.96
C MET A 196 -20.26 12.98 1.19
N PRO A 197 -19.23 13.84 1.33
CA PRO A 197 -17.89 13.38 1.63
C PRO A 197 -17.83 12.80 3.04
N SER A 198 -17.23 11.61 3.16
CA SER A 198 -16.89 11.02 4.45
C SER A 198 -15.66 11.72 5.01
N MET A 199 -15.80 12.34 6.18
CA MET A 199 -14.67 12.94 6.87
C MET A 199 -13.89 11.88 7.64
N GLU A 200 -12.61 11.73 7.30
CA GLU A 200 -11.68 10.84 7.99
C GLU A 200 -10.83 11.61 9.01
N ASN A 201 -10.25 10.91 9.99
CA ASN A 201 -9.19 11.46 10.84
C ASN A 201 -7.86 11.51 10.05
N VAL A 202 -7.12 12.61 10.15
CA VAL A 202 -5.80 12.76 9.51
C VAL A 202 -4.83 11.65 9.86
N GLU A 203 -4.86 11.13 11.09
CA GLU A 203 -4.05 9.99 11.48
C GLU A 203 -4.39 8.74 10.66
N SER A 204 -5.68 8.40 10.57
CA SER A 204 -6.15 7.24 9.79
C SER A 204 -5.82 7.39 8.30
N TRP A 205 -6.03 8.58 7.74
CA TRP A 205 -5.69 8.88 6.36
C TRP A 205 -4.19 8.70 6.12
N SER A 206 -3.34 9.28 6.97
CA SER A 206 -1.89 9.23 6.83
C SER A 206 -1.33 7.82 7.05
N TYR A 207 -1.86 7.06 8.01
CA TYR A 207 -1.41 5.69 8.30
C TYR A 207 -1.74 4.70 7.16
N LYS A 208 -2.90 4.85 6.51
CA LYS A 208 -3.22 4.05 5.31
C LYS A 208 -2.20 4.25 4.21
N ASN A 209 -1.80 5.50 3.95
CA ASN A 209 -0.77 5.81 2.95
C ASN A 209 0.58 5.16 3.32
N ALA A 210 0.96 5.15 4.61
CA ALA A 210 2.15 4.41 5.05
C ALA A 210 2.03 2.89 4.84
N GLY A 211 0.85 2.30 5.07
CA GLY A 211 0.62 0.87 4.81
C GLY A 211 0.86 0.50 3.35
N ILE A 212 0.39 1.33 2.41
CA ILE A 212 0.62 1.14 0.96
C ILE A 212 2.13 1.20 0.66
N MET A 213 2.82 2.23 1.16
CA MET A 213 4.25 2.39 0.94
C MET A 213 5.08 1.27 1.59
N ALA A 214 4.69 0.82 2.78
CA ALA A 214 5.34 -0.28 3.49
C ALA A 214 5.17 -1.62 2.76
N GLN A 215 4.01 -1.85 2.14
CA GLN A 215 3.77 -3.01 1.30
C GLN A 215 4.66 -2.98 0.04
N MET A 216 4.80 -1.82 -0.62
CA MET A 216 5.72 -1.65 -1.75
C MET A 216 7.17 -1.92 -1.34
N TYR A 217 7.62 -1.33 -0.23
CA TYR A 217 8.94 -1.56 0.34
C TYR A 217 9.21 -3.04 0.62
N THR A 218 8.22 -3.73 1.19
CA THR A 218 8.30 -5.15 1.54
C THR A 218 8.45 -6.02 0.30
N MET A 219 7.68 -5.73 -0.77
CA MET A 219 7.78 -6.42 -2.05
C MET A 219 9.13 -6.16 -2.73
N ALA A 220 9.59 -4.91 -2.75
CA ALA A 220 10.88 -4.53 -3.31
C ALA A 220 12.05 -5.23 -2.58
N ALA A 221 12.03 -5.26 -1.25
CA ALA A 221 13.02 -6.01 -0.48
C ALA A 221 12.99 -7.51 -0.78
N THR A 222 11.80 -8.10 -0.91
CA THR A 222 11.63 -9.53 -1.26
C THR A 222 12.18 -9.83 -2.66
N ALA A 223 11.99 -8.93 -3.62
CA ALA A 223 12.54 -9.06 -4.98
C ALA A 223 14.08 -9.03 -5.01
N HIS A 224 14.72 -8.41 -4.00
CA HIS A 224 16.17 -8.42 -3.79
C HIS A 224 16.65 -9.63 -2.96
N GLY A 225 15.81 -10.65 -2.77
CA GLY A 225 16.13 -11.83 -1.95
C GLY A 225 16.22 -11.53 -0.45
N LEU A 226 15.78 -10.34 0.00
CA LEU A 226 15.77 -9.99 1.41
C LEU A 226 14.48 -10.45 2.07
N SER A 227 14.60 -10.69 3.37
CA SER A 227 13.53 -11.04 4.26
C SER A 227 13.10 -9.84 5.07
N THR A 228 11.80 -9.76 5.38
CA THR A 228 11.20 -8.62 6.08
C THR A 228 10.26 -9.04 7.20
N CYS A 229 10.06 -8.15 8.18
CA CYS A 229 8.99 -8.24 9.17
C CYS A 229 8.45 -6.85 9.47
N ILE A 230 7.18 -6.60 9.13
CA ILE A 230 6.43 -5.42 9.57
C ILE A 230 6.12 -5.59 11.06
N MET A 231 6.34 -4.54 11.85
CA MET A 231 6.20 -4.52 13.30
C MET A 231 5.44 -3.27 13.73
N GLU A 232 4.37 -3.46 14.51
CA GLU A 232 3.61 -2.40 15.18
C GLU A 232 3.78 -2.44 16.71
N GLY A 233 4.32 -3.54 17.24
CA GLY A 233 4.53 -3.73 18.68
C GLY A 233 5.75 -2.96 19.20
N PHE A 234 5.60 -1.65 19.37
CA PHE A 234 6.57 -0.74 19.99
C PHE A 234 5.87 0.42 20.72
N ASP A 235 6.56 1.05 21.67
CA ASP A 235 6.16 2.31 22.29
C ASP A 235 6.55 3.47 21.35
N SER A 236 5.55 4.03 20.67
CA SER A 236 5.75 5.08 19.67
C SER A 236 6.32 6.37 20.25
N ARG A 237 5.94 6.75 21.48
CA ARG A 237 6.47 7.93 22.15
C ARG A 237 7.97 7.78 22.41
N ARG A 238 8.39 6.65 22.97
CA ARG A 238 9.81 6.37 23.24
C ARG A 238 10.61 6.23 21.94
N ALA A 239 10.05 5.59 20.92
CA ALA A 239 10.69 5.51 19.61
C ALA A 239 10.92 6.91 19.01
N LYS A 240 9.92 7.80 19.07
CA LYS A 240 10.04 9.19 18.61
C LYS A 240 11.10 9.97 19.38
N GLU A 241 11.14 9.84 20.71
CA GLU A 241 12.16 10.47 21.55
C GLU A 241 13.59 10.01 21.19
N ILE A 242 13.80 8.69 21.07
CA ILE A 242 15.10 8.10 20.73
C ILE A 242 15.58 8.56 19.35
N LEU A 243 14.66 8.60 18.38
CA LEU A 243 14.95 8.89 16.98
C LEU A 243 14.82 10.38 16.63
N ARG A 244 14.47 11.22 17.61
CA ARG A 244 14.23 12.66 17.47
C ARG A 244 13.20 12.99 16.37
N ILE A 245 12.14 12.21 16.30
CA ILE A 245 11.04 12.40 15.35
C ILE A 245 10.10 13.50 15.90
N PRO A 246 9.85 14.59 15.16
CA PRO A 246 8.98 15.68 15.60
C PRO A 246 7.53 15.25 15.84
N ASP A 247 6.79 16.02 16.64
CA ASP A 247 5.39 15.72 16.99
C ASP A 247 4.43 15.68 15.80
N ARG A 248 4.73 16.46 14.76
CA ARG A 248 4.03 16.45 13.47
C ARG A 248 3.95 15.04 12.84
N TYR A 249 4.88 14.14 13.16
CA TYR A 249 4.93 12.83 12.55
C TYR A 249 4.43 11.73 13.49
N GLY A 250 3.50 10.92 12.99
CA GLY A 250 3.15 9.63 13.57
C GLY A 250 4.11 8.53 13.11
N VAL A 251 4.15 7.43 13.84
CA VAL A 251 4.95 6.23 13.49
C VAL A 251 4.03 5.02 13.59
N PRO A 252 3.28 4.68 12.52
CA PRO A 252 2.33 3.56 12.55
C PRO A 252 3.00 2.20 12.54
N LEU A 253 4.16 2.07 11.87
CA LEU A 253 4.85 0.80 11.72
C LEU A 253 6.35 0.96 11.49
N MET A 254 7.08 -0.12 11.70
CA MET A 254 8.49 -0.28 11.32
C MET A 254 8.68 -1.58 10.55
N VAL A 255 9.67 -1.66 9.67
CA VAL A 255 9.99 -2.87 8.92
C VAL A 255 11.43 -3.28 9.17
N ALA A 256 11.61 -4.40 9.89
CA ALA A 256 12.90 -5.06 9.99
C ALA A 256 13.23 -5.75 8.67
N THR A 257 14.43 -5.52 8.14
CA THR A 257 14.86 -6.01 6.81
C THR A 257 16.28 -6.56 6.88
N GLY A 258 16.50 -7.74 6.31
CA GLY A 258 17.81 -8.39 6.28
C GLY A 258 17.72 -9.79 5.70
N TYR A 259 18.69 -10.64 6.02
CA TYR A 259 18.68 -12.04 5.59
C TYR A 259 18.10 -12.93 6.68
N GLU A 260 17.26 -13.90 6.31
CA GLU A 260 16.65 -14.83 7.27
C GLU A 260 17.69 -15.80 7.84
N PHE A 261 17.71 -15.94 9.17
CA PHE A 261 18.64 -16.84 9.84
C PHE A 261 18.37 -18.32 9.48
N GLY A 262 19.40 -19.01 8.98
CA GLY A 262 19.34 -20.43 8.66
C GLY A 262 18.63 -20.74 7.34
N SER A 263 18.33 -19.72 6.52
CA SER A 263 17.91 -19.90 5.13
C SER A 263 19.14 -19.84 4.24
N PRO A 264 19.29 -20.69 3.20
CA PRO A 264 20.34 -20.48 2.20
C PRO A 264 20.20 -19.07 1.60
N ALA A 265 21.33 -18.43 1.28
CA ALA A 265 21.30 -17.17 0.55
C ALA A 265 20.53 -17.39 -0.76
N VAL A 266 19.45 -16.64 -0.99
CA VAL A 266 18.73 -16.69 -2.26
C VAL A 266 19.63 -16.04 -3.30
N ILE A 267 20.33 -16.87 -4.09
CA ILE A 267 21.04 -16.45 -5.29
C ILE A 267 20.00 -16.56 -6.41
N HIS A 268 19.66 -15.46 -7.06
CA HIS A 268 18.82 -15.47 -8.25
C HIS A 268 19.64 -16.07 -9.41
N GLU A 269 19.73 -17.40 -9.46
CA GLU A 269 20.03 -18.09 -10.71
C GLU A 269 18.75 -18.12 -11.53
N ASP A 270 18.87 -17.90 -12.85
CA ASP A 270 17.75 -17.89 -13.79
C ASP A 270 16.91 -19.16 -13.64
N VAL A 271 15.75 -19.03 -12.98
CA VAL A 271 14.84 -20.16 -12.74
C VAL A 271 14.14 -20.49 -14.05
N PRO A 272 14.28 -21.71 -14.61
CA PRO A 272 13.63 -22.09 -15.86
C PRO A 272 12.10 -22.00 -15.77
N GLU A 273 11.46 -21.63 -16.88
CA GLU A 273 10.05 -21.25 -16.98
C GLU A 273 9.03 -22.37 -16.68
N ASP A 274 9.45 -23.64 -16.56
CA ASP A 274 8.54 -24.80 -16.57
C ASP A 274 8.20 -25.40 -15.20
N ASP A 275 8.83 -24.96 -14.12
CA ASP A 275 8.60 -25.55 -12.79
C ASP A 275 7.57 -24.74 -11.96
N ASN A 276 6.31 -24.71 -12.42
CA ASN A 276 5.18 -24.30 -11.58
C ASN A 276 4.88 -25.29 -10.43
N ASP A 277 5.50 -26.49 -10.46
CA ASP A 277 5.35 -27.54 -9.46
C ASP A 277 6.44 -27.50 -8.36
N LEU A 278 7.43 -26.60 -8.43
CA LEU A 278 8.52 -26.50 -7.45
C LEU A 278 8.25 -25.55 -6.26
N LEU A 279 6.99 -25.20 -5.98
CA LEU A 279 6.63 -24.83 -4.61
C LEU A 279 6.42 -26.13 -3.81
N ASP A 280 7.56 -26.78 -3.54
CA ASP A 280 7.73 -28.03 -2.80
C ASP A 280 6.65 -28.21 -1.71
N ALA A 281 6.00 -29.37 -1.65
CA ALA A 281 4.91 -29.66 -0.72
C ALA A 281 5.33 -29.45 0.77
N ALA A 282 6.63 -29.50 1.06
CA ALA A 282 7.24 -29.18 2.34
C ALA A 282 7.25 -27.65 2.68
N SER A 283 7.07 -26.79 1.69
CA SER A 283 6.91 -25.33 1.85
C SER A 283 5.47 -24.92 2.14
N GLN A 284 4.49 -25.67 1.61
CA GLN A 284 3.06 -25.42 1.85
C GLN A 284 2.68 -25.59 3.33
N HIS A 285 3.28 -26.57 4.02
CA HIS A 285 3.10 -26.79 5.46
C HIS A 285 3.72 -25.70 6.36
N ARG A 286 4.52 -24.77 5.82
CA ARG A 286 5.19 -23.70 6.58
C ARG A 286 4.63 -22.31 6.34
N ARG A 287 3.63 -22.15 5.47
CA ARG A 287 2.96 -20.85 5.28
C ARG A 287 1.99 -20.60 6.42
N THR A 288 2.00 -19.39 6.96
CA THR A 288 0.92 -18.95 7.86
C THR A 288 -0.40 -19.10 7.10
N PRO A 289 -1.41 -19.77 7.67
CA PRO A 289 -2.70 -19.94 7.00
C PRO A 289 -3.35 -18.59 6.67
N ARG A 290 -4.25 -18.60 5.69
CA ARG A 290 -5.10 -17.46 5.31
C ARG A 290 -6.56 -17.89 5.43
N LEU A 291 -7.44 -16.92 5.64
CA LEU A 291 -8.88 -17.12 5.52
C LEU A 291 -9.20 -17.63 4.10
N ASP A 292 -10.30 -18.37 3.98
CA ASP A 292 -10.79 -18.80 2.67
C ASP A 292 -11.17 -17.58 1.82
N MET A 293 -11.03 -17.71 0.49
CA MET A 293 -11.36 -16.62 -0.43
C MET A 293 -12.80 -16.14 -0.25
N ASN A 294 -13.74 -17.02 0.07
CA ASN A 294 -15.15 -16.68 0.24
C ASN A 294 -15.45 -15.94 1.56
N GLU A 295 -14.51 -15.92 2.50
CA GLU A 295 -14.63 -15.13 3.73
C GLU A 295 -14.20 -13.67 3.53
N VAL A 296 -13.39 -13.40 2.51
CA VAL A 296 -12.75 -12.09 2.29
C VAL A 296 -13.28 -11.40 1.04
N PHE A 297 -13.50 -12.15 -0.04
CA PHE A 297 -13.88 -11.62 -1.34
C PHE A 297 -15.35 -11.94 -1.64
N PHE A 298 -16.14 -10.88 -1.68
CA PHE A 298 -17.54 -10.93 -2.02
C PHE A 298 -17.74 -10.45 -3.46
N GLY A 299 -18.81 -10.89 -4.11
CA GLY A 299 -19.18 -10.46 -5.46
C GLY A 299 -19.72 -9.02 -5.47
N GLU A 300 -20.85 -8.81 -6.14
CA GLU A 300 -21.45 -7.49 -6.29
C GLU A 300 -22.03 -6.91 -4.98
N SER A 301 -22.13 -7.73 -3.93
CA SER A 301 -22.64 -7.32 -2.61
C SER A 301 -22.00 -8.10 -1.46
N PHE A 302 -22.10 -7.55 -0.24
CA PHE A 302 -21.59 -8.17 0.98
C PHE A 302 -22.57 -9.24 1.52
N GLY A 303 -22.86 -10.25 0.70
CA GLY A 303 -23.68 -11.41 1.05
C GLY A 303 -25.18 -11.29 0.78
N GLU A 304 -25.72 -10.07 0.69
CA GLU A 304 -27.15 -9.82 0.39
C GLU A 304 -27.36 -9.40 -1.07
N PRO A 305 -28.23 -10.04 -1.86
CA PRO A 305 -28.49 -9.66 -3.25
C PRO A 305 -28.90 -8.18 -3.42
N LEU A 306 -28.50 -7.56 -4.53
CA LEU A 306 -28.91 -6.19 -4.88
C LEU A 306 -30.29 -6.17 -5.56
N ASP A 307 -31.32 -6.65 -4.87
CA ASP A 307 -32.66 -6.86 -5.44
C ASP A 307 -33.28 -5.58 -6.06
N PHE A 308 -32.95 -4.40 -5.51
CA PHE A 308 -33.42 -3.10 -6.00
C PHE A 308 -32.93 -2.75 -7.42
N LEU A 309 -31.81 -3.32 -7.88
CA LEU A 309 -31.33 -3.16 -9.26
C LEU A 309 -32.11 -4.05 -10.24
N MET A 310 -32.61 -5.20 -9.78
CA MET A 310 -33.41 -6.11 -10.60
C MET A 310 -34.84 -5.59 -10.79
N GLU A 311 -35.43 -4.99 -9.75
CA GLU A 311 -36.78 -4.40 -9.82
C GLU A 311 -36.85 -3.13 -10.68
N SER A 312 -35.79 -2.33 -10.71
CA SER A 312 -35.71 -1.11 -11.53
C SER A 312 -35.53 -1.40 -13.02
N ASN A 313 -34.79 -2.45 -13.39
CA ASN A 313 -34.70 -2.93 -14.78
C ASN A 313 -36.05 -3.42 -15.33
N LEU A 314 -36.88 -4.06 -14.50
CA LEU A 314 -38.25 -4.46 -14.87
C LEU A 314 -39.18 -3.27 -15.15
N GLN A 315 -38.93 -2.10 -14.54
CA GLN A 315 -39.69 -0.87 -14.84
C GLN A 315 -39.19 -0.15 -16.11
N PHE A 316 -37.89 -0.24 -16.42
CA PHE A 316 -37.33 0.31 -17.65
C PHE A 316 -37.75 -0.49 -18.89
N GLU A 317 -37.76 -1.83 -18.82
CA GLU A 317 -38.25 -2.66 -19.93
C GLU A 317 -39.75 -2.48 -20.20
N LYS A 318 -40.58 -2.32 -19.15
CA LYS A 318 -42.01 -2.04 -19.31
C LYS A 318 -42.32 -0.67 -19.93
N LYS A 319 -41.42 0.32 -19.81
CA LYS A 319 -41.53 1.63 -20.46
C LYS A 319 -40.98 1.66 -21.89
N ALA A 320 -40.16 0.69 -22.29
CA ALA A 320 -39.64 0.59 -23.65
C ALA A 320 -40.56 -0.20 -24.61
N VAL A 321 -41.58 -0.87 -24.08
CA VAL A 321 -42.55 -1.70 -24.83
C VAL A 321 -43.97 -1.09 -24.83
N ALA A 322 -44.15 0.12 -24.28
CA ALA A 322 -45.39 0.89 -24.30
C ALA A 322 -45.22 2.16 -25.15
#